data_AF-A0A9P9MGX5-F1
#
_entry.id   AF-A0A9P9MGX5-F1
#
_cell.length_a   1.000
_cell.length_b   1.000
_cell.length_c   1.000
_cell.angle_alpha   90.00
_cell.angle_beta   90.00
_cell.angle_gamma   90.00
#
_symmetry.space_group_name_H-M   'P 1'
#
loop_
_entity.id
_entity.type
_entity.pdbx_description
1 polymer ?
#
loop_
_entity_poly.entity_id
_entity_poly.type
_entity_poly.pdbx_seq_one_letter_code
_entity_poly.pdbx_strand_id
1 'polypeptide(L)'
;MTFILIWITTFKNAWRIDASIRPEIHVNDLEQADHTIFDITFTGLFIQCTVSVMGYFWMYALTRRSKLSLLATVPPFALNVLHAAAQNLCKPLDVFAWLSYGVIHFISPFLAAFWLWLFASPGVVSIFAWCFGIQNCLGIITHLSMPTAAPWYGDQYGYPLPPGNYSMPGSAAGLVRVDAVLGTHIYANAFKASPLIFEEGTYLLGFYVLWQWFSTMYLRHHWRIDLLGGLIYSAAAYSIFYRSLQRIDKAYVMGVSGDNGWQRLFEGTRLQYWFDKKPDKGYEVVMGDRGDGEYVRMSVDEAVRNHRERDLESAWLDDRGATWTSRDPTENMSNGTK
;
A
#
# COMPACT_ATOMS: atom_id res chain seq x y z
N MET A 1 8.83 1.96 -12.85
CA MET A 1 8.36 1.06 -13.93
C MET A 1 9.20 -0.21 -14.02
N THR A 2 10.53 -0.15 -13.95
CA THR A 2 11.44 -1.31 -14.09
C THR A 2 11.06 -2.53 -13.25
N PHE A 3 10.94 -2.41 -11.92
CA PHE A 3 10.58 -3.56 -11.08
C PHE A 3 9.19 -4.13 -11.36
N ILE A 4 8.21 -3.28 -11.67
CA ILE A 4 6.85 -3.74 -12.03
C ILE A 4 6.91 -4.59 -13.31
N LEU A 5 7.67 -4.13 -14.32
CA LEU A 5 7.85 -4.88 -15.56
C LEU A 5 8.61 -6.20 -15.34
N ILE A 6 9.65 -6.19 -14.51
CA ILE A 6 10.38 -7.41 -14.12
C ILE A 6 9.41 -8.39 -13.45
N TRP A 7 8.67 -7.95 -12.44
CA TRP A 7 7.71 -8.79 -11.74
C TRP A 7 6.66 -9.39 -12.67
N ILE A 8 5.97 -8.58 -13.48
CA ILE A 8 4.90 -9.06 -14.37
C ILE A 8 5.47 -10.02 -15.43
N THR A 9 6.63 -9.71 -16.01
CA THR A 9 7.24 -10.57 -17.03
C THR A 9 7.71 -11.89 -16.42
N THR A 10 8.36 -11.88 -15.26
CA THR A 10 8.75 -13.09 -14.55
C THR A 10 7.53 -13.92 -14.15
N PHE A 11 6.49 -13.30 -13.57
CA PHE A 11 5.26 -14.01 -13.16
C PHE A 11 4.58 -14.68 -14.35
N LYS A 12 4.37 -13.94 -15.44
CA LYS A 12 3.68 -14.45 -16.62
C LYS A 12 4.46 -15.56 -17.34
N ASN A 13 5.79 -15.57 -17.21
CA ASN A 13 6.66 -16.53 -17.88
C ASN A 13 7.24 -17.60 -16.94
N ALA A 14 6.89 -17.61 -15.65
CA ALA A 14 7.40 -18.59 -14.68
C ALA A 14 7.13 -20.05 -15.09
N TRP A 15 6.02 -20.30 -15.80
CA TRP A 15 5.71 -21.63 -16.35
C TRP A 15 6.75 -22.16 -17.34
N ARG A 16 7.57 -21.28 -17.94
CA ARG A 16 8.66 -21.62 -18.86
C ARG A 16 9.94 -22.08 -18.16
N ILE A 17 10.03 -21.94 -16.84
CA ILE A 17 11.17 -22.44 -16.07
C ILE A 17 11.21 -23.97 -16.23
N ASP A 18 12.35 -24.49 -16.67
CA ASP A 18 12.54 -25.92 -16.91
C ASP A 18 12.24 -26.72 -15.64
N ALA A 19 11.50 -27.82 -15.77
CA ALA A 19 11.07 -28.61 -14.62
C ALA A 19 12.24 -29.19 -13.81
N SER A 20 13.40 -29.41 -14.42
CA SER A 20 14.61 -29.96 -13.77
C SER A 20 15.27 -28.99 -12.79
N ILE A 21 15.05 -27.68 -12.93
CA ILE A 21 15.63 -26.65 -12.05
C ILE A 21 14.63 -26.08 -11.05
N ARG A 22 13.38 -26.58 -11.06
CA ARG A 22 12.37 -26.12 -10.11
C ARG A 22 12.65 -26.72 -8.73
N PRO A 23 12.60 -25.91 -7.65
CA PRO A 23 12.81 -26.41 -6.30
C PRO A 23 11.71 -27.39 -5.88
N GLU A 24 11.97 -28.16 -4.83
CA GLU A 24 10.96 -29.04 -4.24
C GLU A 24 9.82 -28.22 -3.61
N ILE A 25 8.58 -28.71 -3.70
CA ILE A 25 7.41 -28.05 -3.11
C ILE A 25 7.29 -28.46 -1.64
N HIS A 26 7.61 -27.52 -0.76
CA HIS A 26 7.55 -27.71 0.69
C HIS A 26 6.14 -27.44 1.21
N VAL A 27 5.25 -28.42 1.09
CA VAL A 27 3.82 -28.26 1.39
C VAL A 27 3.53 -27.96 2.87
N ASN A 28 4.35 -28.48 3.79
CA ASN A 28 4.11 -28.38 5.24
C ASN A 28 4.77 -27.15 5.90
N ASP A 29 5.84 -26.61 5.32
CA ASP A 29 6.70 -25.65 6.01
C ASP A 29 5.94 -24.38 6.42
N LEU A 30 5.08 -23.88 5.53
CA LEU A 30 4.33 -22.65 5.75
C LEU A 30 3.21 -22.83 6.76
N GLU A 31 2.51 -23.96 6.72
CA GLU A 31 1.49 -24.34 7.71
C GLU A 31 2.11 -24.49 9.10
N GLN A 32 3.21 -25.25 9.22
CA GLN A 32 3.89 -25.46 10.49
C GLN A 32 4.44 -24.15 11.08
N ALA A 33 4.99 -23.28 10.23
CA ALA A 33 5.45 -21.97 10.64
C ALA A 33 4.28 -21.08 11.10
N ASP A 34 3.15 -21.11 10.38
CA ASP A 34 1.94 -20.37 10.77
C ASP A 34 1.44 -20.79 12.14
N HIS A 35 1.31 -22.11 12.39
CA HIS A 35 0.93 -22.65 13.69
C HIS A 35 1.93 -22.30 14.80
N THR A 36 3.24 -22.42 14.53
CA THR A 36 4.29 -22.08 15.51
C THR A 36 4.22 -20.61 15.94
N ILE A 37 3.94 -19.70 15.00
CA ILE A 37 3.91 -18.26 15.26
C ILE A 37 2.58 -17.82 15.85
N PHE A 38 1.45 -18.30 15.32
CA PHE A 38 0.15 -17.70 15.56
C PHE A 38 -0.73 -18.47 16.54
N ASP A 39 -0.46 -19.73 16.83
CA ASP A 39 -1.22 -20.48 17.83
C ASP A 39 -1.03 -19.90 19.23
N ILE A 40 -2.05 -20.05 20.08
CA ILE A 40 -2.06 -19.54 21.46
C ILE A 40 -1.24 -20.48 22.35
N THR A 41 0.06 -20.53 22.07
CA THR A 41 1.09 -21.23 22.85
C THR A 41 2.06 -20.20 23.43
N PHE A 42 2.86 -20.59 24.42
CA PHE A 42 3.90 -19.70 24.96
C PHE A 42 4.85 -19.20 23.86
N THR A 43 5.32 -20.11 23.00
CA THR A 43 6.21 -19.80 21.88
C THR A 43 5.55 -18.84 20.88
N GLY A 44 4.31 -19.12 20.45
CA GLY A 44 3.60 -18.27 19.51
C GLY A 44 3.35 -16.86 20.06
N LEU A 45 2.87 -16.74 21.30
CA LEU A 45 2.68 -15.45 21.95
C LEU A 45 3.99 -14.69 22.12
N PHE A 46 5.09 -15.39 22.48
CA PHE A 46 6.41 -14.78 22.58
C PHE A 46 6.89 -14.22 21.23
N ILE A 47 6.74 -14.98 20.14
CA ILE A 47 7.10 -14.53 18.79
C ILE A 47 6.24 -13.33 18.38
N GLN A 48 4.92 -13.39 18.55
CA GLN A 48 4.02 -12.28 18.20
C GLN A 48 4.36 -11.00 18.96
N CYS A 49 4.56 -11.08 20.28
CA CYS A 49 5.01 -9.95 21.09
C CYS A 49 6.35 -9.39 20.61
N THR A 50 7.31 -10.26 20.29
CA THR A 50 8.63 -9.86 19.78
C THR A 50 8.50 -9.12 18.44
N VAL A 51 7.73 -9.66 17.50
CA VAL A 51 7.47 -9.02 16.20
C VAL A 51 6.77 -7.67 16.38
N SER A 52 5.79 -7.56 17.28
CA SER A 52 5.12 -6.30 17.60
C SER A 52 6.09 -5.26 18.16
N VAL A 53 6.97 -5.65 19.09
CA VAL A 53 7.99 -4.76 19.67
C VAL A 53 8.99 -4.32 18.60
N MET A 54 9.46 -5.24 17.76
CA MET A 54 10.33 -4.92 16.63
C MET A 54 9.66 -3.95 15.65
N GLY A 55 8.38 -4.17 15.32
CA GLY A 55 7.58 -3.29 14.49
C GLY A 55 7.47 -1.88 15.06
N TYR A 56 7.23 -1.75 16.37
CA TYR A 56 7.23 -0.46 17.06
C TYR A 56 8.56 0.26 16.92
N PHE A 57 9.67 -0.40 17.27
CA PHE A 57 10.98 0.22 17.23
C PHE A 57 11.43 0.56 15.81
N TRP A 58 11.09 -0.27 14.83
CA TRP A 58 11.31 0.05 13.42
C TRP A 58 10.57 1.33 13.05
N MET A 59 9.25 1.38 13.26
CA MET A 59 8.45 2.55 12.88
C MET A 59 8.87 3.81 13.65
N TYR A 60 9.25 3.67 14.92
CA TYR A 60 9.74 4.78 15.74
C TYR A 60 11.10 5.28 15.26
N ALA A 61 12.02 4.39 14.89
CA ALA A 61 13.31 4.76 14.32
C ALA A 61 13.15 5.50 12.98
N LEU A 62 12.15 5.11 12.17
CA LEU A 62 11.86 5.72 10.89
C LEU A 62 11.20 7.10 11.03
N THR A 63 10.16 7.20 11.88
CA THR A 63 9.24 8.36 11.90
C THR A 63 9.40 9.27 13.11
N ARG A 64 10.09 8.82 14.17
CA ARG A 64 10.16 9.47 15.50
C ARG A 64 8.81 9.74 16.16
N ARG A 65 7.72 9.15 15.65
CA ARG A 65 6.34 9.34 16.15
C ARG A 65 5.85 8.12 16.91
N SER A 66 5.83 8.20 18.23
CA SER A 66 5.41 7.10 19.12
C SER A 66 3.97 6.64 18.85
N LYS A 67 3.02 7.57 18.67
CA LYS A 67 1.61 7.25 18.38
C LYS A 67 1.43 6.47 17.08
N LEU A 68 2.15 6.85 16.02
CA LEU A 68 2.11 6.15 14.74
C LEU A 68 2.76 4.76 14.85
N SER A 69 3.82 4.65 15.66
CA SER A 69 4.55 3.41 15.88
C SER A 69 3.73 2.35 16.60
N LEU A 70 2.73 2.74 17.40
CA LEU A 70 1.78 1.80 18.01
C LEU A 70 0.97 1.04 16.95
N LEU A 71 0.71 1.62 15.78
CA LEU A 71 0.00 0.89 14.71
C LEU A 71 0.82 -0.31 14.21
N ALA A 72 2.15 -0.26 14.31
CA ALA A 72 3.03 -1.35 13.91
C ALA A 72 3.05 -2.53 14.90
N THR A 73 2.48 -2.37 16.12
CA THR A 73 2.38 -3.48 17.08
C THR A 73 1.14 -4.34 16.86
N VAL A 74 0.15 -3.82 16.15
CA VAL A 74 -1.17 -4.43 15.94
C VAL A 74 -1.18 -5.65 15.01
N PRO A 75 -0.39 -5.72 13.90
CA PRO A 75 -0.57 -6.73 12.86
C PRO A 75 -0.56 -8.19 13.33
N PRO A 76 0.37 -8.67 14.18
CA PRO A 76 0.39 -10.08 14.57
C PRO A 76 -0.89 -10.52 15.28
N PHE A 77 -1.44 -9.66 16.16
CA PHE A 77 -2.67 -9.95 16.89
C PHE A 77 -3.93 -9.73 16.06
N ALA A 78 -3.95 -8.72 15.19
CA ALA A 78 -5.05 -8.49 14.27
C ALA A 78 -5.25 -9.69 13.33
N LEU A 79 -4.16 -10.29 12.83
CA LEU A 79 -4.21 -11.48 12.01
C LEU A 79 -4.89 -12.66 12.72
N ASN A 80 -4.67 -12.82 14.03
CA ASN A 80 -5.36 -13.85 14.81
C ASN A 80 -6.87 -13.62 14.94
N VAL A 81 -7.28 -12.38 15.20
CA VAL A 81 -8.70 -12.01 15.27
C VAL A 81 -9.38 -12.23 13.91
N LEU A 82 -8.74 -11.77 12.83
CA LEU A 82 -9.25 -11.93 11.47
C LEU A 82 -9.32 -13.40 11.05
N HIS A 83 -8.32 -14.21 11.42
CA HIS A 83 -8.30 -15.65 11.15
C HIS A 83 -9.43 -16.38 11.87
N ALA A 84 -9.71 -16.04 13.12
CA ALA A 84 -10.84 -16.60 13.87
C ALA A 84 -12.18 -16.21 13.22
N ALA A 85 -12.32 -14.96 12.77
CA ALA A 85 -13.50 -14.50 12.04
C ALA A 85 -13.65 -15.24 10.69
N ALA A 86 -12.54 -15.52 10.02
CA ALA A 86 -12.50 -16.16 8.70
C ALA A 86 -13.01 -17.61 8.68
N GLN A 87 -13.14 -18.27 9.84
CA GLN A 87 -13.66 -19.64 9.92
C GLN A 87 -15.18 -19.74 9.73
N ASN A 88 -15.92 -18.63 9.89
CA ASN A 88 -17.38 -18.62 9.83
C ASN A 88 -17.89 -18.44 8.40
N LEU A 89 -18.03 -19.53 7.65
CA LEU A 89 -18.44 -19.49 6.26
C LEU A 89 -19.94 -19.18 6.10
N CYS A 90 -20.28 -18.14 5.34
CA CYS A 90 -21.66 -17.85 4.96
C CYS A 90 -21.74 -17.06 3.65
N LYS A 91 -22.87 -17.17 2.94
CA LYS A 91 -23.05 -16.55 1.61
C LYS A 91 -22.80 -15.04 1.59
N PRO A 92 -23.25 -14.22 2.57
CA PRO A 92 -22.92 -12.80 2.60
C PRO A 92 -21.42 -12.54 2.73
N LEU A 93 -20.73 -13.32 3.57
CA LEU A 93 -19.28 -13.19 3.73
C LEU A 93 -18.51 -13.68 2.50
N ASP A 94 -19.04 -14.65 1.75
CA ASP A 94 -18.48 -15.05 0.46
C ASP A 94 -18.44 -13.88 -0.54
N VAL A 95 -19.57 -13.17 -0.69
CA VAL A 95 -19.63 -11.98 -1.57
C VAL A 95 -18.77 -10.85 -1.03
N PHE A 96 -18.78 -10.62 0.29
CA PHE A 96 -17.97 -9.58 0.93
C PHE A 96 -16.46 -9.83 0.76
N ALA A 97 -15.99 -11.05 1.00
CA ALA A 97 -14.59 -11.40 0.83
C ALA A 97 -14.17 -11.35 -0.65
N TRP A 98 -15.05 -11.82 -1.54
CA TRP A 98 -14.84 -11.76 -2.97
C TRP A 98 -14.68 -10.34 -3.50
N LEU A 99 -15.51 -9.40 -3.05
CA LEU A 99 -15.46 -8.03 -3.54
C LEU A 99 -14.08 -7.40 -3.29
N SER A 100 -13.50 -7.63 -2.12
CA SER A 100 -12.15 -7.18 -1.81
C SER A 100 -11.09 -7.92 -2.63
N TYR A 101 -10.98 -9.25 -2.46
CA TYR A 101 -9.89 -10.03 -3.04
C TYR A 101 -10.02 -10.27 -4.55
N GLY A 102 -11.22 -10.54 -5.03
CA GLY A 102 -11.49 -10.87 -6.43
C GLY A 102 -11.62 -9.66 -7.35
N VAL A 103 -11.97 -8.47 -6.82
CA VAL A 103 -12.23 -7.28 -7.64
C VAL A 103 -11.35 -6.10 -7.24
N ILE A 104 -11.54 -5.58 -6.02
CA ILE A 104 -10.90 -4.34 -5.58
C ILE A 104 -9.38 -4.51 -5.53
N HIS A 105 -8.88 -5.67 -5.12
CA HIS A 105 -7.45 -5.97 -5.07
C HIS A 105 -6.71 -5.64 -6.37
N PHE A 106 -7.26 -6.03 -7.52
CA PHE A 106 -6.60 -5.84 -8.82
C PHE A 106 -6.68 -4.40 -9.32
N ILE A 107 -7.73 -3.66 -8.95
CA ILE A 107 -7.95 -2.29 -9.42
C ILE A 107 -7.32 -1.27 -8.46
N SER A 108 -7.21 -1.61 -7.18
CA SER A 108 -6.77 -0.71 -6.12
C SER A 108 -5.38 -0.08 -6.32
N PRO A 109 -4.35 -0.76 -6.88
CA PRO A 109 -3.06 -0.12 -7.09
C PRO A 109 -3.13 0.99 -8.14
N PHE A 110 -4.00 0.83 -9.14
CA PHE A 110 -4.23 1.85 -10.18
C PHE A 110 -5.01 3.03 -9.62
N LEU A 111 -6.04 2.77 -8.81
CA LEU A 111 -6.79 3.84 -8.13
C LEU A 111 -5.90 4.60 -7.15
N ALA A 112 -5.06 3.90 -6.38
CA ALA A 112 -4.10 4.51 -5.48
C ALA A 112 -3.07 5.35 -6.25
N ALA A 113 -2.50 4.84 -7.34
CA ALA A 113 -1.57 5.60 -8.18
C ALA A 113 -2.23 6.85 -8.77
N PHE A 114 -3.47 6.73 -9.26
CA PHE A 114 -4.23 7.86 -9.80
C PHE A 114 -4.57 8.89 -8.71
N TRP A 115 -4.98 8.45 -7.53
CA TRP A 115 -5.26 9.32 -6.39
C TRP A 115 -4.01 10.06 -5.92
N LEU A 116 -2.87 9.36 -5.81
CA LEU A 116 -1.58 9.98 -5.49
C LEU A 116 -1.13 10.96 -6.58
N TRP A 117 -1.41 10.67 -7.85
CA TRP A 117 -1.08 11.58 -8.94
C TRP A 117 -1.91 12.86 -8.90
N LEU A 118 -3.19 12.74 -8.57
CA LEU A 118 -4.09 13.88 -8.42
C LEU A 118 -3.69 14.74 -7.23
N PHE A 119 -3.58 14.16 -6.04
CA PHE A 119 -3.57 14.92 -4.78
C PHE A 119 -2.23 14.96 -4.05
N ALA A 120 -1.29 14.06 -4.33
CA ALA A 120 0.00 14.06 -3.66
C ALA A 120 1.04 14.89 -4.43
N SER A 121 2.14 15.23 -3.73
CA SER A 121 3.24 15.98 -4.31
C SER A 121 3.83 15.30 -5.56
N PRO A 122 4.21 16.06 -6.60
CA PRO A 122 4.82 15.50 -7.80
C PRO A 122 6.03 14.63 -7.48
N GLY A 123 6.00 13.36 -7.90
CA GLY A 123 7.03 12.36 -7.62
C GLY A 123 6.63 11.29 -6.60
N VAL A 124 5.62 11.52 -5.76
CA VAL A 124 5.12 10.53 -4.79
C VAL A 124 4.63 9.25 -5.48
N VAL A 125 3.93 9.38 -6.60
CA VAL A 125 3.45 8.24 -7.42
C VAL A 125 4.60 7.37 -7.90
N SER A 126 5.74 7.98 -8.24
CA SER A 126 6.93 7.24 -8.66
C SER A 126 7.48 6.41 -7.49
N ILE A 127 7.55 6.98 -6.30
CA ILE A 127 7.95 6.24 -5.08
C ILE A 127 6.98 5.09 -4.79
N PHE A 128 5.67 5.32 -4.88
CA PHE A 128 4.66 4.27 -4.77
C PHE A 128 4.92 3.13 -5.76
N ALA A 129 5.16 3.45 -7.04
CA ALA A 129 5.46 2.46 -8.07
C ALA A 129 6.77 1.69 -7.82
N TRP A 130 7.79 2.32 -7.24
CA TRP A 130 9.03 1.64 -6.83
C TRP A 130 8.77 0.69 -5.66
N CYS A 131 8.10 1.15 -4.60
CA CYS A 131 7.74 0.31 -3.46
C CYS A 131 6.88 -0.88 -3.88
N PHE A 132 5.85 -0.62 -4.70
CA PHE A 132 4.98 -1.64 -5.27
C PHE A 132 5.74 -2.64 -6.14
N GLY A 133 6.65 -2.19 -7.00
CA GLY A 133 7.47 -3.09 -7.80
C GLY A 133 8.40 -3.95 -6.96
N ILE A 134 9.12 -3.37 -6.00
CA ILE A 134 10.09 -4.08 -5.15
C ILE A 134 9.40 -5.15 -4.31
N GLN A 135 8.28 -4.82 -3.63
CA GLN A 135 7.58 -5.82 -2.81
C GLN A 135 7.12 -7.03 -3.65
N ASN A 136 6.67 -6.79 -4.88
CA ASN A 136 6.19 -7.85 -5.76
C ASN A 136 7.35 -8.67 -6.34
N CYS A 137 8.49 -8.03 -6.64
CA CYS A 137 9.73 -8.73 -6.97
C CYS A 137 10.20 -9.63 -5.82
N LEU A 138 10.18 -9.14 -4.57
CA LEU A 138 10.52 -9.95 -3.40
C LEU A 138 9.53 -11.12 -3.25
N GLY A 139 8.23 -10.86 -3.40
CA GLY A 139 7.20 -11.89 -3.36
C GLY A 139 7.42 -13.00 -4.39
N ILE A 140 7.69 -12.65 -5.65
CA ILE A 140 7.95 -13.68 -6.68
C ILE A 140 9.27 -14.40 -6.49
N ILE A 141 10.32 -13.72 -5.99
CA ILE A 141 11.58 -14.38 -5.66
C ILE A 141 11.33 -15.43 -4.57
N THR A 142 10.63 -15.07 -3.50
CA THR A 142 10.29 -15.99 -2.41
C THR A 142 9.42 -17.15 -2.90
N HIS A 143 8.42 -16.88 -3.74
CA HIS A 143 7.54 -17.92 -4.27
C HIS A 143 8.28 -18.90 -5.19
N LEU A 144 9.26 -18.41 -5.97
CA LEU A 144 10.07 -19.25 -6.85
C LEU A 144 11.18 -20.00 -6.10
N SER A 145 11.73 -19.43 -5.03
CA SER A 145 12.79 -20.08 -4.23
C SER A 145 12.24 -21.05 -3.18
N MET A 146 11.06 -20.76 -2.63
CA MET A 146 10.40 -21.52 -1.58
C MET A 146 8.93 -21.74 -1.94
N PRO A 147 8.65 -22.64 -2.90
CA PRO A 147 7.28 -22.96 -3.27
C PRO A 147 6.61 -23.75 -2.14
N THR A 148 5.51 -23.21 -1.61
CA THR A 148 4.75 -23.78 -0.49
C THR A 148 3.28 -23.96 -0.86
N ALA A 149 2.54 -24.72 -0.05
CA ALA A 149 1.11 -24.92 -0.22
C ALA A 149 0.30 -23.87 0.56
N ALA A 150 -0.75 -23.34 -0.08
CA ALA A 150 -1.73 -22.47 0.55
C ALA A 150 -2.83 -23.30 1.26
N PRO A 151 -3.64 -22.69 2.16
CA PRO A 151 -4.59 -23.43 2.99
C PRO A 151 -5.59 -24.30 2.22
N TRP A 152 -6.02 -23.84 1.03
CA TRP A 152 -6.92 -24.60 0.16
C TRP A 152 -6.39 -25.98 -0.24
N TYR A 153 -5.07 -26.19 -0.21
CA TYR A 153 -4.45 -27.46 -0.55
C TYR A 153 -4.86 -28.54 0.46
N GLY A 154 -4.81 -28.23 1.75
CA GLY A 154 -5.30 -29.13 2.80
C GLY A 154 -6.81 -29.33 2.75
N ASP A 155 -7.58 -28.29 2.42
CA ASP A 155 -9.03 -28.41 2.24
C ASP A 155 -9.39 -29.37 1.09
N GLN A 156 -8.58 -29.42 0.03
CA GLN A 156 -8.84 -30.23 -1.16
C GLN A 156 -8.27 -31.66 -1.07
N TYR A 157 -7.09 -31.82 -0.48
CA TYR A 157 -6.34 -33.08 -0.49
C TYR A 157 -6.24 -33.76 0.88
N GLY A 158 -6.66 -33.09 1.95
CA GLY A 158 -6.67 -33.63 3.32
C GLY A 158 -5.34 -33.50 4.06
N TYR A 159 -5.39 -33.73 5.38
CA TYR A 159 -4.23 -33.73 6.29
C TYR A 159 -3.90 -35.15 6.77
N PRO A 160 -2.61 -35.52 6.93
CA PRO A 160 -1.41 -34.72 6.63
C PRO A 160 -1.28 -34.43 5.12
N LEU A 161 -0.68 -33.28 4.77
CA LEU A 161 -0.63 -32.82 3.38
C LEU A 161 0.15 -33.80 2.49
N PRO A 162 -0.41 -34.24 1.35
CA PRO A 162 0.32 -35.08 0.43
C PRO A 162 1.46 -34.30 -0.26
N PRO A 163 2.50 -35.00 -0.79
CA PRO A 163 3.60 -34.35 -1.49
C PRO A 163 3.11 -33.54 -2.70
N GLY A 164 3.50 -32.26 -2.74
CA GLY A 164 3.20 -31.38 -3.86
C GLY A 164 4.00 -31.76 -5.11
N ASN A 165 3.41 -31.60 -6.29
CA ASN A 165 4.16 -31.70 -7.54
C ASN A 165 3.67 -30.68 -8.58
N TYR A 166 4.55 -30.31 -9.52
CA TYR A 166 4.28 -29.27 -10.52
C TYR A 166 3.25 -29.64 -11.60
N SER A 167 2.78 -30.89 -11.62
CA SER A 167 1.69 -31.31 -12.54
C SER A 167 0.30 -31.09 -11.95
N MET A 168 0.22 -30.76 -10.65
CA MET A 168 -1.05 -30.45 -9.99
C MET A 168 -1.66 -29.15 -10.53
N PRO A 169 -2.96 -29.14 -10.88
CA PRO A 169 -3.62 -27.93 -11.33
C PRO A 169 -3.80 -26.93 -10.16
N GLY A 170 -3.78 -25.64 -10.48
CA GLY A 170 -4.12 -24.60 -9.51
C GLY A 170 -5.60 -24.66 -9.11
N SER A 171 -5.93 -24.10 -7.93
CA SER A 171 -7.29 -24.08 -7.38
C SER A 171 -7.80 -22.65 -7.18
N ALA A 172 -9.06 -22.42 -7.53
CA ALA A 172 -9.77 -21.17 -7.21
C ALA A 172 -10.16 -21.07 -5.71
N ALA A 173 -9.90 -22.12 -4.92
CA ALA A 173 -10.14 -22.15 -3.48
C ALA A 173 -11.57 -21.70 -3.11
N GLY A 174 -11.71 -20.86 -2.07
CA GLY A 174 -13.01 -20.38 -1.61
C GLY A 174 -13.80 -19.55 -2.63
N LEU A 175 -13.18 -19.07 -3.71
CA LEU A 175 -13.87 -18.32 -4.76
C LEU A 175 -14.93 -19.17 -5.49
N VAL A 176 -14.81 -20.50 -5.47
CA VAL A 176 -15.83 -21.41 -6.03
C VAL A 176 -17.19 -21.23 -5.33
N ARG A 177 -17.21 -20.80 -4.05
CA ARG A 177 -18.47 -20.51 -3.35
C ARG A 177 -19.20 -19.29 -3.92
N VAL A 178 -18.45 -18.34 -4.49
CA VAL A 178 -19.00 -17.12 -5.10
C VAL A 178 -19.70 -17.46 -6.41
N ASP A 179 -19.12 -18.37 -7.20
CA ASP A 179 -19.73 -18.89 -8.44
C ASP A 179 -21.13 -19.49 -8.15
N ALA A 180 -21.29 -20.20 -7.02
CA ALA A 180 -22.58 -20.74 -6.58
C ALA A 180 -23.58 -19.66 -6.13
N VAL A 181 -23.11 -18.54 -5.57
CA VAL A 181 -23.97 -17.43 -5.13
C VAL A 181 -24.41 -16.57 -6.31
N LEU A 182 -23.52 -16.33 -7.28
CA LEU A 182 -23.81 -15.51 -8.46
C LEU A 182 -24.48 -16.30 -9.60
N GLY A 183 -24.53 -17.63 -9.50
CA GLY A 183 -25.10 -18.50 -10.55
C GLY A 183 -24.25 -18.52 -11.82
N THR A 184 -22.93 -18.32 -11.70
CA THR A 184 -22.00 -18.17 -12.81
C THR A 184 -20.82 -19.14 -12.70
N HIS A 185 -20.12 -19.42 -13.81
CA HIS A 185 -18.83 -20.15 -13.83
C HIS A 185 -17.65 -19.21 -14.12
N ILE A 186 -17.77 -17.96 -13.69
CA ILE A 186 -16.87 -16.87 -14.09
C ILE A 186 -15.53 -17.00 -13.38
N TYR A 187 -15.49 -17.45 -12.13
CA TYR A 187 -14.22 -17.63 -11.41
C TYR A 187 -13.53 -18.94 -11.76
N ALA A 188 -14.28 -19.97 -12.18
CA ALA A 188 -13.73 -21.14 -12.84
C ALA A 188 -13.04 -20.84 -14.20
N ASN A 189 -13.36 -19.72 -14.87
CA ASN A 189 -12.91 -19.43 -16.25
C ASN A 189 -12.35 -18.00 -16.53
N ALA A 190 -12.11 -17.18 -15.50
CA ALA A 190 -11.29 -15.95 -15.52
C ALA A 190 -11.72 -14.74 -16.41
N PHE A 191 -12.38 -13.77 -15.75
CA PHE A 191 -12.34 -12.28 -15.86
C PHE A 191 -13.04 -11.48 -16.98
N LYS A 192 -14.01 -10.61 -16.58
CA LYS A 192 -14.23 -9.22 -17.09
C LYS A 192 -14.92 -8.25 -16.07
N ALA A 193 -14.24 -7.11 -15.82
CA ALA A 193 -14.64 -5.67 -15.59
C ALA A 193 -15.43 -5.08 -14.37
N SER A 194 -14.75 -4.13 -13.65
CA SER A 194 -15.06 -2.70 -13.23
C SER A 194 -16.28 -2.31 -12.33
N PRO A 195 -16.40 -1.06 -11.75
CA PRO A 195 -15.55 -0.20 -10.86
C PRO A 195 -16.30 0.40 -9.60
N LEU A 196 -15.62 1.25 -8.78
CA LEU A 196 -16.06 2.50 -8.03
C LEU A 196 -15.40 2.67 -6.62
N ILE A 197 -14.61 3.72 -6.25
CA ILE A 197 -14.75 5.16 -5.78
C ILE A 197 -14.84 5.38 -4.22
N PHE A 198 -14.06 6.38 -3.74
CA PHE A 198 -13.59 6.77 -2.37
C PHE A 198 -14.61 7.57 -1.50
N GLU A 199 -14.46 7.69 -0.14
CA GLU A 199 -13.82 8.80 0.62
C GLU A 199 -13.59 8.51 2.15
N GLU A 200 -12.61 9.21 2.79
CA GLU A 200 -11.99 9.08 4.14
C GLU A 200 -10.69 8.23 4.22
N GLY A 201 -9.62 8.72 3.57
CA GLY A 201 -8.46 7.93 3.14
C GLY A 201 -7.64 7.17 4.19
N THR A 202 -7.60 7.55 5.48
CA THR A 202 -6.79 6.83 6.47
C THR A 202 -7.55 5.66 7.11
N TYR A 203 -8.80 5.88 7.52
CA TYR A 203 -9.65 4.81 8.07
C TYR A 203 -10.08 3.85 6.97
N LEU A 204 -10.35 4.35 5.76
CA LEU A 204 -10.63 3.49 4.60
C LEU A 204 -9.44 2.61 4.22
N LEU A 205 -8.21 3.15 4.24
CA LEU A 205 -7.03 2.34 3.91
C LEU A 205 -6.79 1.27 4.98
N GLY A 206 -6.91 1.62 6.26
CA GLY A 206 -6.83 0.66 7.37
C GLY A 206 -7.90 -0.42 7.27
N PHE A 207 -9.16 -0.03 7.03
CA PHE A 207 -10.25 -0.97 6.79
C PHE A 207 -9.99 -1.86 5.57
N TYR A 208 -9.54 -1.29 4.45
CA TYR A 208 -9.25 -2.04 3.23
C TYR A 208 -8.15 -3.07 3.47
N VAL A 209 -7.08 -2.74 4.19
CA VAL A 209 -6.02 -3.69 4.53
C VAL A 209 -6.56 -4.85 5.37
N LEU A 210 -7.33 -4.55 6.42
CA LEU A 210 -7.92 -5.59 7.27
C LEU A 210 -8.95 -6.44 6.51
N TRP A 211 -9.76 -5.82 5.66
CA TRP A 211 -10.72 -6.49 4.79
C TRP A 211 -10.00 -7.38 3.77
N GLN A 212 -8.89 -6.92 3.20
CA GLN A 212 -8.09 -7.69 2.26
C GLN A 212 -7.44 -8.92 2.92
N TRP A 213 -6.89 -8.75 4.13
CA TRP A 213 -6.34 -9.84 4.95
C TRP A 213 -7.39 -10.86 5.37
N PHE A 214 -8.56 -10.38 5.82
CA PHE A 214 -9.70 -11.24 6.09
C PHE A 214 -10.08 -12.04 4.86
N SER A 215 -10.22 -11.37 3.71
CA SER A 215 -10.70 -11.98 2.48
C SER A 215 -9.79 -13.09 1.96
N THR A 216 -8.47 -12.90 2.01
CA THR A 216 -7.50 -13.91 1.57
C THR A 216 -7.49 -15.14 2.46
N MET A 217 -7.66 -14.98 3.77
CA MET A 217 -7.78 -16.11 4.72
C MET A 217 -9.14 -16.80 4.60
N TYR A 218 -10.23 -16.03 4.50
CA TYR A 218 -11.60 -16.54 4.37
C TYR A 218 -11.81 -17.32 3.06
N LEU A 219 -11.13 -16.90 1.99
CA LEU A 219 -11.11 -17.61 0.71
C LEU A 219 -10.02 -18.69 0.63
N ARG A 220 -9.30 -18.96 1.73
CA ARG A 220 -8.30 -20.03 1.86
C ARG A 220 -7.08 -19.90 0.94
N HIS A 221 -6.75 -18.69 0.52
CA HIS A 221 -5.61 -18.42 -0.37
C HIS A 221 -4.30 -18.17 0.34
N HIS A 222 -4.33 -17.68 1.58
CA HIS A 222 -3.13 -17.30 2.32
C HIS A 222 -3.19 -17.74 3.78
N TRP A 223 -2.03 -18.12 4.29
CA TRP A 223 -1.76 -18.25 5.72
C TRP A 223 -1.57 -16.86 6.35
N ARG A 224 -1.66 -16.75 7.68
CA ARG A 224 -1.44 -15.47 8.40
C ARG A 224 0.01 -15.01 8.19
N ILE A 225 0.96 -15.93 8.17
CA ILE A 225 2.38 -15.67 7.93
C ILE A 225 2.65 -15.01 6.56
N ASP A 226 1.89 -15.35 5.52
CA ASP A 226 2.01 -14.71 4.19
C ASP A 226 1.72 -13.20 4.28
N LEU A 227 0.65 -12.86 5.00
CA LEU A 227 0.19 -11.48 5.16
C LEU A 227 1.16 -10.67 6.01
N LEU A 228 1.71 -11.27 7.06
CA LEU A 228 2.76 -10.66 7.87
C LEU A 228 4.04 -10.44 7.06
N GLY A 229 4.46 -11.43 6.25
CA GLY A 229 5.62 -11.32 5.35
C GLY A 229 5.44 -10.23 4.30
N GLY A 230 4.28 -10.16 3.65
CA GLY A 230 3.94 -9.11 2.68
C GLY A 230 3.94 -7.71 3.30
N LEU A 231 3.45 -7.57 4.54
CA LEU A 231 3.55 -6.31 5.29
C LEU A 231 5.02 -5.93 5.55
N ILE A 232 5.86 -6.88 5.95
CA ILE A 232 7.28 -6.64 6.21
C ILE A 232 8.00 -6.18 4.92
N TYR A 233 7.74 -6.82 3.78
CA TYR A 233 8.29 -6.37 2.49
C TYR A 233 7.82 -4.97 2.11
N SER A 234 6.54 -4.67 2.30
CA SER A 234 5.99 -3.33 2.05
C SER A 234 6.63 -2.27 2.96
N ALA A 235 6.76 -2.56 4.25
CA ALA A 235 7.39 -1.67 5.23
C ALA A 235 8.88 -1.46 4.95
N ALA A 236 9.60 -2.51 4.53
CA ALA A 236 11.00 -2.44 4.11
C ALA A 236 11.18 -1.56 2.88
N ALA A 237 10.39 -1.80 1.83
CA ALA A 237 10.43 -0.99 0.62
C ALA A 237 10.12 0.48 0.93
N TYR A 238 9.07 0.76 1.72
CA TYR A 238 8.74 2.12 2.15
C TYR A 238 9.88 2.79 2.94
N SER A 239 10.51 2.05 3.86
CA SER A 239 11.60 2.58 4.69
C SER A 239 12.79 3.06 3.87
N ILE A 240 13.11 2.36 2.77
CA ILE A 240 14.17 2.75 1.83
C ILE A 240 13.89 4.14 1.23
N PHE A 241 12.64 4.41 0.88
CA PHE A 241 12.24 5.65 0.21
C PHE A 241 11.72 6.75 1.14
N TYR A 242 11.59 6.50 2.44
CA TYR A 242 11.01 7.44 3.39
C TYR A 242 11.66 8.83 3.35
N ARG A 243 13.00 8.88 3.32
CA ARG A 243 13.75 10.15 3.23
C ARG A 243 13.52 10.87 1.90
N SER A 244 13.39 10.12 0.81
CA SER A 244 13.09 10.68 -0.51
C SER A 244 11.68 11.28 -0.54
N LEU A 245 10.71 10.62 0.10
CA LEU A 245 9.35 11.12 0.24
C LEU A 245 9.32 12.46 0.99
N GLN A 246 10.05 12.56 2.12
CA GLN A 246 10.18 13.81 2.86
C GLN A 246 10.80 14.94 2.03
N ARG A 247 11.74 14.64 1.12
CA ARG A 247 12.34 15.64 0.22
C ARG A 247 11.35 16.08 -0.86
N ILE A 248 10.58 15.15 -1.42
CA ILE A 248 9.55 15.44 -2.42
C ILE A 248 8.48 16.36 -1.81
N ASP A 249 7.97 16.02 -0.62
CA ASP A 249 6.98 16.84 0.06
C ASP A 249 7.53 18.24 0.38
N LYS A 250 8.78 18.34 0.86
CA LYS A 250 9.44 19.64 1.10
C LYS A 250 9.58 20.46 -0.19
N ALA A 251 9.99 19.83 -1.29
CA ALA A 251 10.12 20.53 -2.57
C ALA A 251 8.77 21.04 -3.10
N TYR A 252 7.68 20.34 -2.81
CA TYR A 252 6.33 20.77 -3.17
C TYR A 252 5.85 21.95 -2.31
N VAL A 253 5.99 21.84 -1.00
CA VAL A 253 5.66 22.89 -0.02
C VAL A 253 6.43 24.19 -0.29
N MET A 254 7.68 24.08 -0.73
CA MET A 254 8.52 25.24 -1.08
C MET A 254 8.30 25.77 -2.51
N GLY A 255 7.34 25.21 -3.27
CA GLY A 255 7.02 25.64 -4.63
C GLY A 255 8.05 25.25 -5.70
N VAL A 256 8.98 24.33 -5.40
CA VAL A 256 10.08 23.93 -6.29
C VAL A 256 9.66 22.80 -7.25
N SER A 257 8.83 21.85 -6.82
CA SER A 257 8.51 20.62 -7.58
C SER A 257 7.37 20.77 -8.60
N GLY A 258 6.80 21.97 -8.76
CA GLY A 258 5.62 22.23 -9.57
C GLY A 258 4.32 21.71 -8.93
N ASP A 259 3.22 21.98 -9.62
CA ASP A 259 1.85 21.68 -9.17
C ASP A 259 1.52 20.19 -9.25
N ASN A 260 0.58 19.71 -8.43
CA ASN A 260 0.07 18.34 -8.45
C ASN A 260 -0.92 18.09 -9.62
N GLY A 261 -1.45 16.87 -9.73
CA GLY A 261 -2.30 16.48 -10.87
C GLY A 261 -3.58 17.29 -11.01
N TRP A 262 -4.30 17.55 -9.91
CA TRP A 262 -5.55 18.30 -10.00
C TRP A 262 -5.30 19.78 -10.29
N GLN A 263 -4.25 20.37 -9.70
CA GLN A 263 -3.86 21.76 -9.94
C GLN A 263 -3.55 21.99 -11.42
N ARG A 264 -2.80 21.08 -12.06
CA ARG A 264 -2.50 21.15 -13.51
C ARG A 264 -3.71 20.87 -14.40
N LEU A 265 -4.61 19.96 -14.00
CA LEU A 265 -5.74 19.55 -14.83
C LEU A 265 -6.85 20.60 -14.87
N PHE A 266 -7.05 21.31 -13.76
CA PHE A 266 -8.15 22.25 -13.57
C PHE A 266 -7.73 23.71 -13.54
N GLU A 267 -6.48 24.03 -13.90
CA GLU A 267 -5.96 25.39 -13.98
C GLU A 267 -6.87 26.29 -14.84
N GLY A 268 -7.25 27.46 -14.29
CA GLY A 268 -8.13 28.43 -14.92
C GLY A 268 -9.61 28.03 -14.99
N THR A 269 -10.03 26.93 -14.35
CA THR A 269 -11.41 26.44 -14.41
C THR A 269 -12.22 26.73 -13.15
N ARG A 270 -13.56 26.61 -13.24
CA ARG A 270 -14.45 26.69 -12.05
C ARG A 270 -14.18 25.58 -11.03
N LEU A 271 -13.61 24.46 -11.47
CA LEU A 271 -13.25 23.34 -10.59
C LEU A 271 -12.05 23.70 -9.71
N GLN A 272 -11.04 24.39 -10.26
CA GLN A 272 -9.95 24.93 -9.44
C GLN A 272 -10.49 25.81 -8.31
N TYR A 273 -11.36 26.77 -8.62
CA TYR A 273 -11.98 27.64 -7.61
C TYR A 273 -12.79 26.88 -6.54
N TRP A 274 -13.38 25.73 -6.89
CA TRP A 274 -14.06 24.87 -5.92
C TRP A 274 -13.09 24.13 -5.00
N PHE A 275 -11.96 23.64 -5.53
CA PHE A 275 -10.90 23.01 -4.74
C PHE A 275 -10.17 24.03 -3.84
N ASP A 276 -9.87 25.22 -4.36
CA ASP A 276 -9.20 26.33 -3.64
C ASP A 276 -10.07 26.93 -2.53
N LYS A 277 -11.39 26.70 -2.55
CA LYS A 277 -12.33 27.18 -1.53
C LYS A 277 -12.24 26.44 -0.20
N LYS A 278 -11.49 25.34 -0.11
CA LYS A 278 -11.21 24.66 1.16
C LYS A 278 -9.95 25.28 1.77
N PRO A 279 -9.97 25.71 3.03
CA PRO A 279 -8.85 26.42 3.63
C PRO A 279 -7.59 25.54 3.59
N ASP A 280 -6.57 26.00 2.87
CA ASP A 280 -5.23 25.51 3.08
C ASP A 280 -4.83 25.88 4.52
N LYS A 281 -4.30 24.90 5.26
CA LYS A 281 -3.52 25.22 6.46
C LYS A 281 -2.27 25.94 5.97
N GLY A 282 -2.29 27.26 5.99
CA GLY A 282 -1.14 28.09 5.67
C GLY A 282 -0.01 27.80 6.67
N TYR A 283 1.10 27.28 6.17
CA TYR A 283 2.37 27.25 6.90
C TYR A 283 3.16 28.48 6.44
N GLU A 284 3.47 29.40 7.34
CA GLU A 284 4.42 30.45 7.03
C GLU A 284 5.83 29.89 7.25
N VAL A 285 6.60 29.78 6.17
CA VAL A 285 8.01 29.43 6.26
C VAL A 285 8.74 30.63 6.84
N VAL A 286 9.15 30.54 8.10
CA VAL A 286 9.99 31.57 8.75
C VAL A 286 11.40 31.48 8.16
N MET A 287 11.60 31.98 6.94
CA MET A 287 12.93 32.34 6.47
C MET A 287 13.17 33.79 6.84
N GLY A 288 14.27 34.01 7.57
CA GLY A 288 14.72 35.34 7.94
C GLY A 288 14.94 36.21 6.70
N ASP A 289 14.39 37.41 6.78
CA ASP A 289 14.62 38.52 5.86
C ASP A 289 16.12 38.65 5.55
N ARG A 290 16.49 38.32 4.31
CA ARG A 290 17.61 38.98 3.66
C ARG A 290 16.99 39.85 2.58
N GLY A 291 17.01 41.15 2.88
CA GLY A 291 16.49 42.19 2.02
C GLY A 291 17.28 42.28 0.73
N ASP A 292 16.89 41.48 -0.25
CA ASP A 292 17.21 41.63 -1.66
C ASP A 292 16.24 40.75 -2.46
N GLY A 293 15.18 41.39 -2.99
CA GLY A 293 14.05 40.74 -3.68
C GLY A 293 14.38 40.08 -5.02
N GLU A 294 15.35 39.18 -5.04
CA GLU A 294 15.71 38.37 -6.20
C GLU A 294 15.27 36.91 -5.97
N TYR A 295 14.20 36.49 -6.65
CA TYR A 295 13.76 35.09 -6.68
C TYR A 295 14.75 34.25 -7.49
N VAL A 296 15.88 33.88 -6.88
CA VAL A 296 16.81 32.92 -7.48
C VAL A 296 16.22 31.52 -7.32
N ARG A 297 15.92 30.87 -8.45
CA ARG A 297 15.41 29.50 -8.51
C ARG A 297 16.51 28.54 -8.03
N MET A 298 16.58 28.35 -6.71
CA MET A 298 17.63 27.57 -6.05
C MET A 298 17.47 26.08 -6.41
N SER A 299 18.57 25.42 -6.78
CA SER A 299 18.53 23.99 -7.11
C SER A 299 18.22 23.16 -5.86
N VAL A 300 17.50 22.04 -6.03
CA VAL A 300 17.10 21.14 -4.93
C VAL A 300 18.32 20.68 -4.11
N ASP A 301 19.46 20.47 -4.77
CA ASP A 301 20.69 20.03 -4.11
C ASP A 301 21.32 21.12 -3.23
N GLU A 302 21.18 22.39 -3.61
CA GLU A 302 21.73 23.54 -2.88
C GLU A 302 20.89 23.90 -1.65
N ALA A 303 19.55 23.83 -1.76
CA ALA A 303 18.64 23.96 -0.63
C ALA A 303 18.89 22.91 0.46
N VAL A 304 19.23 21.68 0.03
CA VAL A 304 19.49 20.55 0.92
C VAL A 304 20.90 20.61 1.53
N ARG A 305 21.88 21.25 0.86
CA ARG A 305 23.29 21.31 1.34
C ARG A 305 23.51 22.38 2.41
N ASN A 306 22.84 23.53 2.32
CA ASN A 306 23.06 24.65 3.26
C ASN A 306 22.44 24.42 4.65
N HIS A 307 21.57 23.42 4.83
CA HIS A 307 20.88 23.16 6.09
C HIS A 307 21.17 21.76 6.65
N ARG A 308 22.43 21.54 7.07
CA ARG A 308 22.78 20.40 7.91
C ARG A 308 23.19 20.84 9.30
N GLU A 309 22.70 20.07 10.27
CA GLU A 309 23.14 19.94 11.66
C GLU A 309 22.48 20.85 12.71
N ARG A 310 21.42 20.27 13.30
CA ARG A 310 20.78 20.52 14.61
C ARG A 310 19.36 21.12 14.53
N ASP A 311 18.42 20.35 15.09
CA ASP A 311 17.05 20.72 15.49
C ASP A 311 16.07 21.21 14.40
N LEU A 312 15.78 20.35 13.42
CA LEU A 312 14.91 20.70 12.28
C LEU A 312 13.41 20.36 12.45
N GLU A 313 12.95 19.80 13.56
CA GLU A 313 11.51 19.52 13.76
C GLU A 313 10.77 20.56 14.61
N SER A 314 11.46 21.42 15.37
CA SER A 314 10.82 22.36 16.31
C SER A 314 11.04 23.85 16.01
N ALA A 315 11.78 24.21 14.96
CA ALA A 315 12.18 25.61 14.72
C ALA A 315 11.43 26.33 13.58
N TRP A 316 10.48 25.69 12.88
CA TRP A 316 10.07 26.18 11.55
C TRP A 316 8.56 26.24 11.27
N LEU A 317 7.70 26.08 12.28
CA LEU A 317 6.25 26.17 12.10
C LEU A 317 5.64 27.00 13.24
N ASP A 318 5.27 28.24 12.93
CA ASP A 318 4.33 29.00 13.74
C ASP A 318 2.94 28.84 13.11
N ASP A 319 2.00 28.27 13.86
CA ASP A 319 0.63 28.02 13.40
C ASP A 319 -0.18 29.31 13.50
N ARG A 320 -0.19 30.10 12.43
CA ARG A 320 -0.90 31.39 12.39
C ARG A 320 -2.41 31.29 12.15
N GLY A 321 -2.96 30.08 12.01
CA GLY A 321 -4.35 29.89 11.59
C GLY A 321 -4.61 30.26 10.12
N ALA A 322 -5.83 30.00 9.64
CA ALA A 322 -6.19 30.13 8.23
C ALA A 322 -6.24 31.60 7.77
N THR A 323 -5.46 31.97 6.75
CA THR A 323 -5.49 33.30 6.10
C THR A 323 -5.79 33.19 4.61
N TRP A 324 -6.68 34.07 4.10
CA TRP A 324 -7.25 34.02 2.75
C TRP A 324 -6.81 35.18 1.87
N THR A 325 -6.46 34.90 0.60
CA THR A 325 -6.75 35.78 -0.55
C THR A 325 -6.88 34.95 -1.82
N SER A 326 -8.09 34.76 -2.35
CA SER A 326 -8.34 34.18 -3.67
C SER A 326 -8.67 35.28 -4.69
N ARG A 327 -8.04 35.30 -5.87
CA ARG A 327 -8.49 36.15 -6.99
C ARG A 327 -9.75 35.56 -7.63
N ASP A 328 -10.74 36.41 -7.91
CA ASP A 328 -12.02 36.02 -8.51
C ASP A 328 -11.82 35.71 -10.01
N PRO A 329 -12.21 34.53 -10.52
CA PRO A 329 -12.11 34.20 -11.95
C PRO A 329 -12.89 35.14 -12.88
N THR A 330 -13.87 35.88 -12.36
CA THR A 330 -14.66 36.84 -13.15
C THR A 330 -13.90 38.12 -13.50
N GLU A 331 -12.79 38.43 -12.83
CA GLU A 331 -11.97 39.61 -13.15
C GLU A 331 -11.27 39.51 -14.52
N ASN A 332 -10.99 38.30 -15.02
CA ASN A 332 -10.38 38.13 -16.35
C ASN A 332 -11.37 38.30 -17.51
N MET A 333 -12.69 38.34 -17.25
CA MET A 333 -13.70 38.54 -18.31
C MET A 333 -14.07 40.01 -18.53
N SER A 334 -13.54 40.96 -17.74
CA SER A 334 -13.89 42.39 -17.85
C SER A 334 -12.86 43.25 -18.59
N ASN A 335 -11.65 42.74 -18.87
CA ASN A 335 -10.58 43.50 -19.51
C ASN A 335 -10.44 43.29 -21.04
N GLY A 336 -11.43 42.67 -21.67
CA GLY A 336 -11.43 42.36 -23.11
C GLY A 336 -12.59 43.01 -23.87
N THR A 337 -12.85 44.31 -23.69
CA THR A 337 -13.55 45.16 -24.68
C THR A 337 -13.61 46.62 -24.19
N LYS A 338 -12.67 47.43 -24.66
CA LYS A 338 -12.90 48.83 -25.02
C LYS A 338 -12.18 49.11 -26.32
#